data_AF-A0A8T6UF30-F1
#
_entry.id   AF-A0A8T6UF30-F1
#
_cell.length_a   1.000
_cell.length_b   1.000
_cell.length_c   1.000
_cell.angle_alpha   90.00
_cell.angle_beta   90.00
_cell.angle_gamma   90.00
#
_symmetry.space_group_name_H-M   'P 1'
#
loop_
_entity.id
_entity.type
_entity.pdbx_description
1 polymer ?
#
loop_
_entity_poly.entity_id
_entity_poly.type
_entity_poly.pdbx_seq_one_letter_code
_entity_poly.pdbx_strand_id
1 'polypeptide(L)'
;MNKSSRDFPYKHKESIFGAVSAGVFFVVIGAIFVTTPDLFDKIIAFFQDLDIVRVPNTEILLPAPASPGDHPVLYSAVEQFSFIWSLYQLVILALRFAVGSPLNKKAETLSNVVFWFGNSYLIRTFLGESTSAITWFQFWSAIIILAGVSLLARAAISAVARALQ
;
A
#
# COMPACT_ATOMS: atom_id res chain seq x y z
N MET A 1 41.47 -8.84 -10.08
CA MET A 1 41.29 -7.70 -11.00
C MET A 1 39.93 -7.06 -10.76
N ASN A 2 39.92 -5.72 -10.74
CA ASN A 2 39.01 -4.78 -10.08
C ASN A 2 37.49 -4.92 -10.40
N LYS A 3 36.67 -5.37 -9.42
CA LYS A 3 35.19 -5.26 -9.40
C LYS A 3 34.66 -4.13 -8.51
N SER A 4 35.54 -3.37 -7.85
CA SER A 4 35.15 -2.46 -6.76
C SER A 4 34.45 -1.18 -7.27
N SER A 5 34.87 -0.64 -8.41
CA SER A 5 34.47 0.73 -8.81
C SER A 5 33.06 0.86 -9.41
N ARG A 6 32.40 -0.25 -9.81
CA ARG A 6 31.06 -0.22 -10.45
C ARG A 6 29.89 -0.44 -9.50
N ASP A 7 30.10 -1.02 -8.30
CA ASP A 7 29.03 -1.27 -7.32
C ASP A 7 28.65 -0.02 -6.50
N PHE A 8 29.61 0.86 -6.22
CA PHE A 8 29.38 2.10 -5.47
C PHE A 8 28.35 3.06 -6.11
N PRO A 9 28.37 3.37 -7.42
CA PRO A 9 27.41 4.30 -8.01
C PRO A 9 25.97 3.76 -8.01
N TYR A 10 25.77 2.44 -8.12
CA TYR A 10 24.43 1.84 -8.04
C TYR A 10 23.84 1.93 -6.64
N LYS A 11 24.64 1.64 -5.60
CA LYS A 11 24.20 1.71 -4.20
C LYS A 11 23.83 3.14 -3.78
N HIS A 12 24.57 4.14 -4.26
CA HIS A 12 24.28 5.55 -3.97
C HIS A 12 22.97 6.03 -4.62
N LYS A 13 22.75 5.69 -5.91
CA LYS A 13 21.49 6.04 -6.61
C LYS A 13 20.26 5.43 -5.92
N GLU A 14 20.33 4.16 -5.50
CA GLU A 14 19.23 3.51 -4.78
C GLU A 14 18.97 4.16 -3.40
N SER A 15 20.02 4.61 -2.70
CA SER A 15 19.87 5.35 -1.44
C SER A 15 19.13 6.68 -1.63
N ILE A 16 19.41 7.39 -2.74
CA ILE A 16 18.72 8.65 -3.06
C ILE A 16 17.24 8.37 -3.37
N PHE A 17 16.93 7.35 -4.17
CA PHE A 17 15.54 6.95 -4.42
C PHE A 17 14.79 6.62 -3.11
N GLY A 18 15.46 5.93 -2.18
CA GLY A 18 14.92 5.63 -0.87
C GLY A 18 14.63 6.89 -0.05
N ALA A 19 15.61 7.79 0.07
CA ALA A 19 15.49 9.02 0.83
C ALA A 19 14.41 9.96 0.28
N VAL A 20 14.37 10.14 -1.05
CA VAL A 20 13.34 10.95 -1.72
C VAL A 20 11.95 10.34 -1.50
N SER A 21 11.82 9.02 -1.63
CA SER A 21 10.55 8.33 -1.40
C SER A 21 10.06 8.45 0.04
N ALA A 22 10.96 8.36 1.01
CA ALA A 22 10.62 8.59 2.42
C ALA A 22 10.13 10.04 2.64
N GLY A 23 10.80 11.02 2.06
CA GLY A 23 10.37 12.42 2.11
C GLY A 23 8.98 12.62 1.51
N VAL A 24 8.75 12.13 0.30
CA VAL A 24 7.43 12.22 -0.35
C VAL A 24 6.35 11.51 0.45
N PHE A 25 6.66 10.34 1.03
CA PHE A 25 5.72 9.62 1.90
C PHE A 25 5.23 10.48 3.05
N PHE A 26 6.15 11.15 3.78
CA PHE A 26 5.77 12.06 4.87
C PHE A 26 5.02 13.30 4.38
N VAL A 27 5.38 13.84 3.20
CA VAL A 27 4.64 14.97 2.61
C VAL A 27 3.21 14.57 2.27
N VAL A 28 2.98 13.38 1.69
CA VAL A 28 1.63 12.88 1.38
C VAL A 28 0.83 12.67 2.66
N ILE A 29 1.42 12.06 3.69
CA ILE A 29 0.77 11.91 5.01
C ILE A 29 0.40 13.28 5.58
N GLY A 30 1.36 14.20 5.63
CA GLY A 30 1.13 15.56 6.15
C GLY A 30 0.04 16.28 5.38
N ALA A 31 0.03 16.18 4.05
CA ALA A 31 -1.00 16.76 3.20
C ALA A 31 -2.39 16.21 3.52
N ILE A 32 -2.52 14.90 3.77
CA ILE A 32 -3.78 14.28 4.15
C ILE A 32 -4.26 14.78 5.52
N PHE A 33 -3.35 14.90 6.50
CA PHE A 33 -3.69 15.46 7.82
C PHE A 33 -4.12 16.93 7.75
N VAL A 34 -3.54 17.72 6.85
CA VAL A 34 -3.90 19.14 6.68
C VAL A 34 -5.21 19.32 5.91
N THR A 35 -5.47 18.45 4.92
CA THR A 35 -6.66 18.56 4.05
C THR A 35 -7.89 17.87 4.62
N THR A 36 -7.70 16.88 5.51
CA THR A 36 -8.80 16.15 6.15
C THR A 36 -9.00 16.69 7.57
N PRO A 37 -10.09 17.42 7.84
CA PRO A 37 -10.34 18.00 9.16
C PRO A 37 -10.54 16.89 10.20
N ASP A 38 -10.03 17.14 11.42
CA ASP A 38 -10.19 16.29 12.60
C ASP A 38 -9.79 14.82 12.39
N LEU A 39 -8.91 14.54 11.42
CA LEU A 39 -8.51 13.18 11.07
C LEU A 39 -7.94 12.41 12.28
N PHE A 40 -7.19 13.10 13.15
CA PHE A 40 -6.65 12.49 14.35
C PHE A 40 -7.76 12.00 15.30
N ASP A 41 -8.79 12.81 15.51
CA ASP A 41 -9.93 12.43 16.35
C ASP A 41 -10.73 11.28 15.72
N LYS A 42 -10.86 11.27 14.39
CA LYS A 42 -11.49 10.15 13.65
C LYS A 42 -10.70 8.86 13.77
N ILE A 43 -9.36 8.92 13.77
CA ILE A 43 -8.50 7.76 14.02
C ILE A 43 -8.75 7.22 15.43
N ILE A 44 -8.78 8.10 16.45
CA ILE A 44 -9.06 7.70 17.83
C ILE A 44 -10.45 7.06 17.94
N ALA A 45 -11.46 7.69 17.36
CA ALA A 45 -12.83 7.19 17.36
C ALA A 45 -12.92 5.79 16.72
N PHE A 46 -12.22 5.54 15.61
CA PHE A 46 -12.16 4.22 14.99
C PHE A 46 -11.58 3.15 15.93
N PHE A 47 -10.47 3.44 16.62
CA PHE A 47 -9.86 2.49 17.54
C PHE A 47 -10.69 2.26 18.80
N GLN A 48 -11.45 3.26 19.24
CA GLN A 48 -12.37 3.14 20.37
C GLN A 48 -13.64 2.34 20.02
N ASP A 49 -14.03 2.35 18.74
CA ASP A 49 -15.17 1.58 18.23
C ASP A 49 -14.82 0.11 17.98
N LEU A 50 -13.56 -0.30 18.13
CA LEU A 50 -13.18 -1.71 17.96
C LEU A 50 -13.77 -2.57 19.08
N ASP A 51 -14.53 -3.58 18.67
CA ASP A 51 -15.09 -4.61 19.55
C ASP A 51 -14.80 -6.00 18.99
N ILE A 52 -15.00 -7.03 19.80
CA ILE A 52 -14.88 -8.42 19.40
C ILE A 52 -16.20 -8.84 18.76
N VAL A 53 -16.27 -8.72 17.44
CA VAL A 53 -17.48 -9.01 16.66
C VAL A 53 -17.41 -10.41 16.07
N ARG A 54 -18.56 -11.08 16.01
CA ARG A 54 -18.70 -12.37 15.32
C ARG A 54 -18.63 -12.18 13.81
N VAL A 55 -17.74 -12.91 13.16
CA VAL A 55 -17.65 -12.95 11.70
C VAL A 55 -18.94 -13.59 11.15
N PRO A 56 -19.69 -12.89 10.28
CA PRO A 56 -20.96 -13.38 9.77
C PRO A 56 -20.87 -14.79 9.17
N ASN A 57 -21.86 -15.64 9.47
CA ASN A 57 -21.93 -17.04 9.04
C ASN A 57 -20.85 -17.97 9.63
N THR A 58 -20.14 -17.53 10.68
CA THR A 58 -19.17 -18.36 11.39
C THR A 58 -19.25 -18.17 12.91
N GLU A 59 -18.64 -19.07 13.67
CA GLU A 59 -18.46 -18.94 15.13
C GLU A 59 -17.14 -18.22 15.49
N ILE A 60 -16.43 -17.67 14.50
CA ILE A 60 -15.14 -17.01 14.71
C ILE A 60 -15.39 -15.58 15.21
N LEU A 61 -14.70 -15.22 16.28
CA LEU A 61 -14.71 -13.88 16.86
C LEU A 61 -13.43 -13.16 16.45
N LEU A 62 -13.55 -11.99 15.82
CA LEU A 62 -12.41 -11.17 15.39
C LEU A 62 -12.65 -9.71 15.77
N PRO A 63 -11.58 -8.94 16.03
CA PRO A 63 -11.71 -7.51 16.26
C PRO A 63 -12.21 -6.81 14.99
N ALA A 64 -13.30 -6.08 15.11
CA ALA A 64 -13.86 -5.22 14.07
C ALA A 64 -14.54 -4.00 14.72
N PRO A 65 -14.66 -2.87 14.01
CA PRO A 65 -15.48 -1.75 14.47
C PRO A 65 -16.92 -2.24 14.73
N ALA A 66 -17.51 -1.83 15.84
CA ALA A 66 -18.91 -2.13 16.16
C ALA A 66 -19.83 -1.52 15.09
N SER A 67 -19.49 -0.32 14.60
CA SER A 67 -20.18 0.36 13.52
C SER A 67 -19.22 0.72 12.37
N PRO A 68 -18.87 -0.23 11.49
CA PRO A 68 -17.90 0.00 10.42
C PRO A 68 -18.26 1.16 9.49
N GLY A 69 -19.56 1.43 9.29
CA GLY A 69 -20.06 2.51 8.43
C GLY A 69 -19.85 3.93 8.99
N ASP A 70 -19.49 4.08 10.26
CA ASP A 70 -19.37 5.39 10.92
C ASP A 70 -18.01 6.07 10.72
N HIS A 71 -17.07 5.39 10.06
CA HIS A 71 -15.71 5.88 9.84
C HIS A 71 -15.35 6.17 8.36
N PRO A 72 -16.27 6.68 7.51
CA PRO A 72 -16.02 6.83 6.07
C PRO A 72 -14.93 7.86 5.75
N VAL A 73 -14.78 8.88 6.60
CA VAL A 73 -13.73 9.89 6.48
C VAL A 73 -12.34 9.26 6.60
N LEU A 74 -12.18 8.34 7.56
CA LEU A 74 -10.91 7.62 7.75
C LEU A 74 -10.61 6.74 6.54
N TYR A 75 -11.60 5.99 6.04
CA TYR A 75 -11.42 5.15 4.87
C TYR A 75 -11.05 5.97 3.63
N SER A 76 -11.72 7.10 3.41
CA SER A 76 -11.40 7.99 2.30
C SER A 76 -9.99 8.58 2.41
N ALA A 77 -9.53 8.94 3.61
CA ALA A 77 -8.15 9.39 3.81
C ALA A 77 -7.12 8.29 3.44
N VAL A 78 -7.37 7.05 3.84
CA VAL A 78 -6.49 5.90 3.51
C VAL A 78 -6.58 5.55 2.01
N GLU A 79 -7.76 5.67 1.39
CA GLU A 79 -7.95 5.52 -0.05
C GLU A 79 -7.10 6.53 -0.82
N GLN A 80 -7.24 7.82 -0.49
CA GLN A 80 -6.52 8.92 -1.13
C GLN A 80 -5.01 8.76 -0.96
N PHE A 81 -4.57 8.39 0.25
CA PHE A 81 -3.17 8.04 0.50
C PHE A 81 -2.69 6.96 -0.47
N SER A 82 -3.40 5.85 -0.52
CA SER A 82 -3.03 4.68 -1.32
C SER A 82 -2.98 5.02 -2.81
N PHE A 83 -3.95 5.81 -3.28
CA PHE A 83 -4.01 6.27 -4.66
C PHE A 83 -2.83 7.19 -5.02
N ILE A 84 -2.62 8.27 -4.26
CA ILE A 84 -1.52 9.22 -4.50
C ILE A 84 -0.17 8.52 -4.43
N TRP A 85 0.01 7.64 -3.44
CA TRP A 85 1.24 6.88 -3.27
C TRP A 85 1.51 5.93 -4.46
N SER A 86 0.47 5.26 -4.97
CA SER A 86 0.60 4.42 -6.17
C SER A 86 1.00 5.23 -7.42
N LEU A 87 0.47 6.46 -7.59
CA LEU A 87 0.84 7.34 -8.69
C LEU A 87 2.30 7.80 -8.58
N TYR A 88 2.74 8.16 -7.38
CA TYR A 88 4.15 8.46 -7.13
C TYR A 88 5.06 7.28 -7.47
N GLN A 89 4.68 6.05 -7.10
CA GLN A 89 5.46 4.86 -7.43
C GLN A 89 5.50 4.57 -8.94
N LEU A 90 4.47 4.92 -9.71
CA LEU A 90 4.52 4.87 -11.17
C LEU A 90 5.57 5.82 -11.73
N VAL A 91 5.69 7.04 -11.20
CA VAL A 91 6.74 7.99 -11.58
C VAL A 91 8.12 7.42 -11.26
N ILE A 92 8.29 6.82 -10.09
CA ILE A 92 9.56 6.17 -9.70
C ILE A 92 9.88 4.99 -10.60
N LEU A 93 8.87 4.19 -10.97
CA LEU A 93 9.05 3.08 -11.90
C LEU A 93 9.55 3.59 -13.27
N ALA A 94 8.93 4.64 -13.82
CA ALA A 94 9.36 5.26 -15.07
C ALA A 94 10.81 5.78 -14.98
N LEU A 95 11.16 6.45 -13.87
CA LEU A 95 12.52 6.94 -13.65
C LEU A 95 13.53 5.79 -13.51
N ARG A 96 13.15 4.67 -12.88
CA ARG A 96 13.96 3.44 -12.82
C ARG A 96 14.19 2.83 -14.21
N PHE A 97 13.23 2.95 -15.13
CA PHE A 97 13.44 2.57 -16.53
C PHE A 97 14.44 3.50 -17.22
N ALA A 98 14.29 4.82 -17.06
CA ALA A 98 15.19 5.80 -17.68
C ALA A 98 16.65 5.69 -17.21
N VAL A 99 16.88 5.40 -15.92
CA VAL A 99 18.24 5.31 -15.34
C VAL A 99 18.86 3.90 -15.49
N GLY A 100 18.14 2.94 -16.08
CA GLY A 100 18.64 1.56 -16.24
C GLY A 100 18.78 0.80 -14.91
N SER A 101 17.86 1.02 -13.96
CA SER A 101 17.84 0.33 -12.66
C SER A 101 17.67 -1.19 -12.85
N PRO A 102 18.23 -2.03 -11.94
CA PRO A 102 18.11 -3.49 -12.01
C PRO A 102 16.66 -3.98 -12.10
N LEU A 103 16.42 -5.08 -12.84
CA LEU A 103 15.09 -5.66 -13.02
C LEU A 103 14.39 -6.01 -11.71
N ASN A 104 15.12 -6.51 -10.71
CA ASN A 104 14.57 -6.80 -9.38
C ASN A 104 13.93 -5.56 -8.73
N LYS A 105 14.55 -4.38 -8.90
CA LYS A 105 14.06 -3.12 -8.33
C LYS A 105 12.84 -2.56 -9.07
N LYS A 106 12.79 -2.77 -10.38
CA LYS A 106 11.61 -2.46 -11.20
C LYS A 106 10.44 -3.37 -10.81
N ALA A 107 10.68 -4.68 -10.65
CA ALA A 107 9.68 -5.66 -10.22
C ALA A 107 9.13 -5.35 -8.82
N GLU A 108 10.01 -4.97 -7.89
CA GLU A 108 9.63 -4.51 -6.54
C GLU A 108 8.72 -3.28 -6.60
N THR A 109 9.09 -2.27 -7.40
CA THR A 109 8.29 -1.04 -7.52
C THR A 109 6.94 -1.32 -8.19
N LEU A 110 6.91 -2.14 -9.24
CA LEU A 110 5.68 -2.52 -9.93
C LEU A 110 4.72 -3.32 -9.01
N SER A 111 5.25 -4.26 -8.24
CA SER A 111 4.47 -5.01 -7.25
C SER A 111 3.85 -4.09 -6.20
N ASN A 112 4.60 -3.11 -5.72
CA ASN A 112 4.07 -2.11 -4.79
C ASN A 112 2.97 -1.26 -5.45
N VAL A 113 3.12 -0.86 -6.72
CA VAL A 113 2.07 -0.13 -7.45
C VAL A 113 0.78 -0.95 -7.49
N VAL A 114 0.87 -2.23 -7.88
CA VAL A 114 -0.30 -3.13 -7.96
C VAL A 114 -0.98 -3.25 -6.59
N PHE A 115 -0.19 -3.41 -5.52
CA PHE A 115 -0.71 -3.48 -4.17
C PHE A 115 -1.41 -2.20 -3.74
N TRP A 116 -0.76 -1.03 -3.85
CA TRP A 116 -1.32 0.24 -3.37
C TRP A 116 -2.51 0.71 -4.21
N PHE A 117 -2.45 0.52 -5.52
CA PHE A 117 -3.57 0.82 -6.40
C PHE A 117 -4.76 -0.12 -6.15
N GLY A 118 -4.49 -1.43 -6.03
CA GLY A 118 -5.52 -2.40 -5.67
C GLY A 118 -6.13 -2.13 -4.30
N ASN A 119 -5.32 -1.72 -3.31
CA ASN A 119 -5.79 -1.34 -1.99
C ASN A 119 -6.76 -0.15 -2.06
N SER A 120 -6.40 0.90 -2.81
CA SER A 120 -7.29 2.05 -3.04
C SER A 120 -8.63 1.60 -3.66
N TYR A 121 -8.59 0.75 -4.68
CA TYR A 121 -9.79 0.19 -5.29
C TYR A 121 -10.65 -0.62 -4.30
N LEU A 122 -10.01 -1.46 -3.48
CA LEU A 122 -10.70 -2.28 -2.47
C LEU A 122 -11.33 -1.42 -1.38
N ILE A 123 -10.63 -0.40 -0.87
CA ILE A 123 -11.18 0.53 0.11
C ILE A 123 -12.44 1.17 -0.47
N ARG A 124 -12.37 1.75 -1.66
CA ARG A 124 -13.52 2.38 -2.31
C ARG A 124 -14.70 1.41 -2.56
N THR A 125 -14.41 0.14 -2.79
CA THR A 125 -15.43 -0.87 -3.10
C THR A 125 -16.13 -1.41 -1.85
N PHE A 126 -15.40 -1.60 -0.76
CA PHE A 126 -15.90 -2.29 0.44
C PHE A 126 -16.10 -1.38 1.65
N LEU A 127 -15.39 -0.26 1.71
CA LEU A 127 -15.35 0.65 2.86
C LEU A 127 -15.99 2.00 2.51
N GLY A 128 -17.02 2.37 3.26
CA GLY A 128 -17.82 3.58 3.07
C GLY A 128 -18.97 3.64 4.07
N GLU A 129 -19.96 4.47 3.81
CA GLU A 129 -21.09 4.69 4.73
C GLU A 129 -21.97 3.44 4.90
N SER A 130 -22.05 2.57 3.88
CA SER A 130 -22.84 1.34 3.91
C SER A 130 -22.04 0.10 4.38
N THR A 131 -20.88 0.30 5.01
CA THR A 131 -20.04 -0.84 5.43
C THR A 131 -20.68 -1.59 6.58
N SER A 132 -20.91 -2.88 6.35
CA SER A 132 -21.33 -3.86 7.35
C SER A 132 -20.15 -4.71 7.82
N ALA A 133 -20.34 -5.49 8.88
CA ALA A 133 -19.37 -6.50 9.31
C ALA A 133 -19.02 -7.49 8.18
N ILE A 134 -19.98 -7.86 7.32
CA ILE A 134 -19.72 -8.76 6.18
C ILE A 134 -18.69 -8.14 5.23
N THR A 135 -18.95 -6.91 4.79
CA THR A 135 -18.09 -6.20 3.83
C THR A 135 -16.73 -5.85 4.45
N TRP A 136 -16.67 -5.60 5.76
CA TRP A 136 -15.42 -5.41 6.49
C TRP A 136 -14.49 -6.63 6.41
N PHE A 137 -15.01 -7.82 6.68
CA PHE A 137 -14.19 -9.05 6.59
C PHE A 137 -13.88 -9.45 5.14
N GLN A 138 -14.77 -9.16 4.19
CA GLN A 138 -14.48 -9.32 2.76
C GLN A 138 -13.32 -8.42 2.32
N PHE A 139 -13.29 -7.16 2.77
CA PHE A 139 -12.18 -6.24 2.51
C PHE A 139 -10.84 -6.83 2.96
N TRP A 140 -10.72 -7.26 4.22
CA TRP A 140 -9.47 -7.84 4.74
C TRP A 140 -9.05 -9.11 4.02
N SER A 141 -10.01 -9.96 3.65
CA SER A 141 -9.74 -11.16 2.84
C SER A 141 -9.18 -10.78 1.47
N ALA A 142 -9.78 -9.78 0.81
CA ALA A 142 -9.32 -9.27 -0.48
C ALA A 142 -7.93 -8.64 -0.39
N ILE A 143 -7.60 -7.95 0.71
CA ILE A 143 -6.27 -7.38 0.96
C ILE A 143 -5.20 -8.48 1.07
N ILE A 144 -5.48 -9.57 1.80
CA ILE A 144 -4.56 -10.70 1.92
C ILE A 144 -4.32 -11.34 0.55
N ILE A 145 -5.37 -11.56 -0.24
CA ILE A 145 -5.27 -12.09 -1.60
C ILE A 145 -4.43 -11.15 -2.48
N LEU A 146 -4.70 -9.85 -2.45
CA LEU A 146 -3.97 -8.84 -3.22
C LEU A 146 -2.49 -8.80 -2.86
N ALA A 147 -2.15 -8.88 -1.57
CA ALA A 147 -0.77 -8.97 -1.09
C ALA A 147 -0.09 -10.23 -1.64
N GLY A 148 -0.77 -11.38 -1.57
CA GLY A 148 -0.28 -12.64 -2.13
C GLY A 148 0.00 -12.55 -3.63
N VAL A 149 -0.95 -12.04 -4.41
CA VAL A 149 -0.80 -11.83 -5.86
C VAL A 149 0.38 -10.90 -6.16
N SER A 150 0.52 -9.82 -5.41
CA SER A 150 1.61 -8.84 -5.59
C SER A 150 2.98 -9.47 -5.33
N LEU A 151 3.10 -10.30 -4.30
CA LEU A 151 4.32 -11.05 -3.98
C LEU A 151 4.65 -12.09 -5.05
N LEU A 152 3.66 -12.84 -5.52
CA LEU A 152 3.83 -13.83 -6.58
C LEU A 152 4.27 -13.17 -7.89
N ALA A 153 3.67 -12.05 -8.27
CA ALA A 153 4.07 -11.28 -9.45
C ALA A 153 5.53 -10.82 -9.35
N ARG A 154 5.95 -10.28 -8.19
CA ARG A 154 7.33 -9.89 -7.95
C ARG A 154 8.29 -11.07 -8.06
N ALA A 155 7.94 -12.20 -7.46
CA ALA A 155 8.76 -13.41 -7.46
C ALA A 155 8.94 -13.96 -8.87
N ALA A 156 7.86 -14.03 -9.66
CA ALA A 156 7.89 -14.50 -11.05
C ALA A 156 8.81 -13.61 -11.92
N ILE A 157 8.63 -12.28 -11.87
CA ILE A 157 9.49 -11.35 -12.63
C ILE A 157 10.96 -11.47 -12.22
N SER A 158 11.21 -11.60 -10.91
CA SER A 158 12.57 -11.75 -10.38
C SER A 158 13.22 -13.07 -10.80
N ALA A 159 12.44 -14.16 -10.86
CA ALA A 159 12.93 -15.46 -11.31
C ALA A 159 13.28 -15.45 -12.80
N VAL A 160 12.40 -14.91 -13.65
CA VAL A 160 12.66 -14.76 -15.09
C VAL A 160 13.88 -13.86 -15.33
N ALA A 161 14.00 -12.75 -14.60
CA ALA A 161 15.14 -11.85 -14.71
C ALA A 161 16.48 -12.53 -14.34
N ARG A 162 16.49 -13.46 -13.38
CA ARG A 162 17.67 -14.25 -13.03
C ARG A 162 18.00 -15.32 -14.07
N ALA A 163 16.99 -15.91 -14.71
CA ALA A 163 17.17 -16.95 -15.72
C ALA A 163 17.70 -16.41 -17.07
N LEU A 164 17.53 -15.10 -17.32
CA LEU A 164 17.98 -14.42 -18.55
C LEU A 164 19.36 -13.73 -18.41
N GLN A 165 20.00 -13.80 -17.24
CA GLN A 165 21.33 -13.24 -16.94
C GLN A 165 22.40 -14.32 -16.95
#